data_AF-A0AAV2ST63-F1
#
_entry.id   AF-A0AAV2ST63-F1
#
_cell.length_a   1.000
_cell.length_b   1.000
_cell.length_c   1.000
_cell.angle_alpha   90.00
_cell.angle_beta   90.00
_cell.angle_gamma   90.00
#
_symmetry.space_group_name_H-M   'P 1'
#
loop_
_entity.id
_entity.type
_entity.pdbx_description
1 polymer ?
#
loop_
_entity_poly.entity_id
_entity_poly.type
_entity_poly.pdbx_seq_one_letter_code
_entity_poly.pdbx_strand_id
1 'polypeptide(L)'
;MFRANKTLKKLKLEESSILFPDLGDPKLMKLVVFSDASHANLPDGYSSAGGYIIFLVGNNKRSCPLAWEAKKIRRVVKSTLAAETLALVEAVDMAYYLGRILTEILYRNKSSCNIPIECFIDNKSLWENAHSTKGVSERRLCIDIAAIKEMLERKEISAIKWVETSHQLSDCFTKKGVHVRKLLEILKSGNLYS
;
A
#
# COMPACT_ATOMS: atom_id res chain seq x y z
N MET A 1 26.91 -12.59 -0.83
CA MET A 1 26.57 -13.84 -0.10
C MET A 1 26.39 -13.65 1.41
N PHE A 2 27.34 -13.06 2.15
CA PHE A 2 27.27 -12.99 3.62
C PHE A 2 26.01 -12.32 4.20
N ARG A 3 25.52 -11.22 3.60
CA ARG A 3 24.30 -10.53 4.07
C ARG A 3 23.03 -11.37 3.86
N ALA A 4 22.87 -12.01 2.71
CA ALA A 4 21.73 -12.88 2.42
C ALA A 4 21.65 -14.07 3.39
N ASN A 5 22.80 -14.67 3.71
CA ASN A 5 22.87 -15.78 4.68
C ASN A 5 22.53 -15.35 6.11
N LYS A 6 22.89 -14.12 6.51
CA LYS A 6 22.52 -13.56 7.82
C LYS A 6 21.01 -13.31 7.91
N THR A 7 20.40 -12.78 6.86
CA THR A 7 18.94 -12.60 6.78
C THR A 7 18.21 -13.95 6.80
N LEU A 8 18.68 -14.95 6.04
CA LEU A 8 18.12 -16.31 6.06
C LEU A 8 18.23 -16.98 7.43
N LYS A 9 19.35 -16.82 8.14
CA LYS A 9 19.48 -17.31 9.51
C LYS A 9 18.49 -16.62 10.44
N LYS A 10 18.32 -15.29 10.34
CA LYS A 10 17.33 -14.56 11.14
C LYS A 10 15.90 -15.03 10.85
N LEU A 11 15.55 -15.22 9.58
CA LEU A 11 14.26 -15.78 9.16
C LEU A 11 14.00 -17.19 9.69
N LYS A 12 15.04 -18.03 9.77
CA LYS A 12 14.93 -19.40 10.32
C LYS A 12 14.85 -19.44 11.85
N LEU A 13 15.31 -18.40 12.53
CA LEU A 13 15.30 -18.31 14.00
C LEU A 13 13.98 -17.75 14.55
N GLU A 14 13.26 -16.96 13.75
CA GLU A 14 11.98 -16.37 14.12
C GLU A 14 10.85 -17.05 13.34
N GLU A 15 10.10 -17.96 13.98
CA GLU A 15 8.86 -18.47 13.39
C GLU A 15 7.95 -17.29 13.02
N SER A 16 7.64 -17.19 11.73
CA SER A 16 6.79 -16.17 11.16
C SER A 16 5.55 -16.85 10.60
N SER A 17 4.40 -16.51 11.15
CA SER A 17 3.09 -16.99 10.70
C SER A 17 2.24 -15.82 10.24
N ILE A 18 1.34 -16.10 9.29
CA ILE A 18 0.30 -15.18 8.86
C ILE A 18 -1.02 -15.78 9.36
N LEU A 19 -1.72 -15.03 10.21
CA LEU A 19 -3.03 -15.41 10.69
C LEU A 19 -4.10 -14.89 9.72
N PHE A 20 -5.02 -15.77 9.33
CA PHE A 20 -6.23 -15.42 8.61
C PHE A 20 -7.43 -15.53 9.56
N PRO A 21 -7.73 -14.49 10.35
CA PRO A 21 -8.84 -14.54 11.29
C PRO A 21 -10.19 -14.38 10.61
N ASP A 22 -11.26 -14.68 11.36
CA ASP A 22 -12.60 -14.24 10.99
C ASP A 22 -12.66 -12.70 10.98
N LEU A 23 -13.09 -12.14 9.85
CA LEU A 23 -13.19 -10.71 9.59
C LEU A 23 -14.61 -10.16 9.87
N GLY A 24 -15.54 -10.99 10.32
CA GLY A 24 -16.91 -10.58 10.61
C GLY A 24 -17.77 -10.42 9.35
N ASP A 25 -18.71 -9.47 9.38
CA ASP A 25 -19.66 -9.27 8.27
C ASP A 25 -18.94 -8.81 6.99
N PRO A 26 -19.01 -9.57 5.88
CA PRO A 26 -18.46 -9.17 4.58
C PRO A 26 -18.84 -7.76 4.14
N LYS A 27 -20.09 -7.34 4.41
CA LYS A 27 -20.62 -6.02 4.01
C LYS A 27 -19.90 -4.85 4.67
N LEU A 28 -19.20 -5.11 5.77
CA LEU A 28 -18.47 -4.11 6.54
C LEU A 28 -16.95 -4.27 6.38
N MET A 29 -16.50 -5.08 5.43
CA MET A 29 -15.09 -5.22 5.09
C MET A 29 -14.63 -4.12 4.14
N LYS A 30 -13.34 -3.78 4.21
CA LYS A 30 -12.68 -2.83 3.32
C LYS A 30 -11.27 -3.28 2.98
N LEU A 31 -10.76 -2.83 1.84
CA LEU A 31 -9.35 -2.92 1.51
C LEU A 31 -8.61 -1.73 2.11
N VAL A 32 -7.51 -2.02 2.80
CA VAL A 32 -6.61 -1.02 3.36
C VAL A 32 -5.25 -1.18 2.70
N VAL A 33 -4.80 -0.12 2.03
CA VAL A 33 -3.59 -0.09 1.21
C VAL A 33 -2.57 0.81 1.89
N PHE A 34 -1.35 0.32 2.08
CA PHE A 34 -0.19 1.11 2.47
C PHE A 34 0.78 1.11 1.30
N SER A 35 1.19 2.28 0.84
CA SER A 35 2.18 2.42 -0.24
C SER A 35 3.24 3.43 0.15
N ASP A 36 4.51 3.11 -0.13
CA ASP A 36 5.64 4.00 0.07
C ASP A 36 6.61 3.89 -1.12
N ALA A 37 7.46 4.89 -1.27
CA ALA A 37 8.62 4.82 -2.15
C ALA A 37 9.83 5.53 -1.53
N SER A 38 11.01 5.02 -1.84
CA SER A 38 12.28 5.64 -1.46
C SER A 38 13.01 6.11 -2.71
N HIS A 39 13.17 7.44 -2.82
CA HIS A 39 13.75 8.10 -3.99
C HIS A 39 15.27 7.86 -4.08
N ALA A 40 15.75 7.46 -5.26
CA ALA A 40 17.18 7.30 -5.58
C ALA A 40 17.98 6.48 -4.54
N ASN A 41 17.33 5.51 -3.89
CA ASN A 41 17.89 4.77 -2.75
C ASN A 41 18.58 3.44 -3.14
N LEU A 42 18.53 3.08 -4.42
CA LEU A 42 19.17 1.88 -4.95
C LEU A 42 20.66 2.12 -5.25
N PRO A 43 21.49 1.06 -5.35
CA PRO A 43 22.94 1.20 -5.47
C PRO A 43 23.45 1.97 -6.69
N ASP A 44 22.62 2.15 -7.72
CA ASP A 44 22.95 2.92 -8.92
C ASP A 44 22.86 4.44 -8.71
N GLY A 45 22.31 4.89 -7.56
CA GLY A 45 22.28 6.30 -7.16
C GLY A 45 21.20 7.14 -7.85
N TYR A 46 20.36 6.54 -8.69
CA TYR A 46 19.26 7.25 -9.38
C TYR A 46 17.97 6.45 -9.44
N SER A 47 18.00 5.14 -9.20
CA SER A 47 16.78 4.34 -9.19
C SER A 47 16.12 4.34 -7.82
N SER A 48 14.80 4.36 -7.83
CA SER A 48 13.95 4.38 -6.65
C SER A 48 13.35 3.00 -6.37
N ALA A 49 13.20 2.65 -5.10
CA ALA A 49 12.39 1.51 -4.66
C ALA A 49 10.95 1.97 -4.39
N GLY A 50 9.98 1.15 -4.76
CA GLY A 50 8.57 1.32 -4.41
C GLY A 50 8.03 0.02 -3.82
N GLY A 51 7.02 0.14 -2.96
CA GLY A 51 6.37 -1.02 -2.39
C GLY A 51 5.03 -0.71 -1.77
N TYR A 52 4.22 -1.76 -1.63
CA TYR A 52 2.91 -1.68 -1.01
C TYR A 52 2.55 -2.96 -0.28
N ILE A 53 1.56 -2.85 0.60
CA ILE A 53 0.83 -3.98 1.18
C ILE A 53 -0.66 -3.64 1.27
N ILE A 54 -1.48 -4.63 0.94
CA ILE A 54 -2.93 -4.53 0.88
C ILE A 54 -3.51 -5.54 1.87
N PHE A 55 -4.34 -5.06 2.79
CA PHE A 55 -5.07 -5.86 3.75
C PHE A 55 -6.56 -5.84 3.43
N LEU A 56 -7.25 -6.98 3.60
CA LEU A 56 -8.69 -6.99 3.82
C LEU A 56 -8.94 -6.83 5.32
N VAL A 57 -9.77 -5.87 5.69
CA VAL A 57 -9.99 -5.49 7.08
C VAL A 57 -11.47 -5.54 7.40
N GLY A 58 -11.81 -6.27 8.46
CA GLY A 58 -13.16 -6.36 9.01
C GLY A 58 -13.51 -5.22 9.96
N ASN A 59 -14.81 -5.04 10.24
CA ASN A 59 -15.29 -4.08 11.25
C ASN A 59 -14.82 -4.42 12.67
N ASN A 60 -14.48 -5.68 12.92
CA ASN A 60 -13.91 -6.19 14.16
C ASN A 60 -12.40 -5.86 14.32
N LYS A 61 -11.84 -4.99 13.45
CA LYS A 61 -10.42 -4.60 13.41
C LYS A 61 -9.45 -5.73 13.07
N ARG A 62 -9.98 -6.90 12.69
CA ARG A 62 -9.18 -8.01 12.21
C ARG A 62 -8.79 -7.78 10.76
N SER A 63 -7.64 -8.31 10.35
CA SER A 63 -7.11 -8.08 9.02
C SER A 63 -6.36 -9.29 8.47
N CYS A 64 -6.46 -9.48 7.15
CA CYS A 64 -5.71 -10.48 6.39
C CYS A 64 -4.90 -9.78 5.29
N PRO A 65 -3.58 -10.00 5.18
CA PRO A 65 -2.83 -9.51 4.03
C PRO A 65 -3.26 -10.26 2.76
N LEU A 66 -3.53 -9.54 1.68
CA LEU A 66 -3.95 -10.12 0.39
C LEU A 66 -2.86 -10.01 -0.68
N ALA A 67 -2.14 -8.90 -0.71
CA ALA A 67 -1.06 -8.67 -1.67
C ALA A 67 -0.01 -7.75 -1.08
N TRP A 68 1.24 -7.96 -1.47
CA TRP A 68 2.36 -7.08 -1.14
C TRP A 68 3.40 -7.15 -2.26
N GLU A 69 4.12 -6.06 -2.47
CA GLU A 69 5.16 -5.99 -3.49
C GLU A 69 6.28 -5.06 -3.02
N ALA A 70 7.51 -5.41 -3.37
CA ALA A 70 8.69 -4.57 -3.20
C ALA A 70 9.50 -4.65 -4.48
N LYS A 71 9.58 -3.55 -5.24
CA LYS A 71 10.28 -3.54 -6.53
C LYS A 71 10.96 -2.21 -6.82
N LYS A 72 11.86 -2.25 -7.80
CA LYS A 72 12.40 -1.04 -8.41
C LYS A 72 11.30 -0.36 -9.22
N ILE A 73 11.10 0.95 -8.99
CA ILE A 73 10.23 1.77 -9.84
C ILE A 73 10.78 1.73 -11.25
N ARG A 74 9.92 1.41 -12.23
CA ARG A 74 10.31 1.12 -13.61
C ARG A 74 11.03 2.29 -14.30
N ARG A 75 10.70 3.52 -13.93
CA ARG A 75 11.29 4.75 -14.48
C ARG A 75 12.11 5.50 -13.45
N VAL A 76 13.20 6.12 -13.88
CA VAL A 76 13.93 7.10 -13.08
C VAL A 76 13.04 8.33 -12.89
N VAL A 77 12.89 8.77 -11.64
CA VAL A 77 12.01 9.87 -11.24
C VAL A 77 12.81 11.02 -10.65
N LYS A 78 12.32 12.24 -10.81
CA LYS A 78 13.04 13.46 -10.44
C LYS A 78 12.83 13.90 -9.00
N SER A 79 11.87 13.31 -8.29
CA SER A 79 11.48 13.71 -6.93
C SER A 79 10.90 12.55 -6.13
N THR A 80 10.88 12.70 -4.81
CA THR A 80 10.17 11.80 -3.87
C THR A 80 8.68 11.73 -4.18
N LEU A 81 8.05 12.88 -4.44
CA LEU A 81 6.63 12.95 -4.84
C LEU A 81 6.34 12.07 -6.05
N ALA A 82 7.20 12.11 -7.08
CA ALA A 82 7.03 11.28 -8.26
C ALA A 82 7.26 9.78 -7.98
N ALA A 83 8.17 9.43 -7.07
CA ALA A 83 8.39 8.05 -6.65
C ALA A 83 7.15 7.49 -5.94
N GLU A 84 6.62 8.21 -4.96
CA GLU A 84 5.50 7.75 -4.15
C GLU A 84 4.19 7.77 -4.91
N THR A 85 4.00 8.74 -5.82
CA THR A 85 2.82 8.75 -6.70
C THR A 85 2.78 7.47 -7.53
N LEU A 86 3.91 7.07 -8.10
CA LEU A 86 3.97 5.83 -8.89
C LEU A 86 3.73 4.59 -8.03
N ALA A 87 4.29 4.55 -6.81
CA ALA A 87 4.02 3.45 -5.89
C ALA A 87 2.54 3.39 -5.50
N LEU A 88 1.89 4.54 -5.29
CA LEU A 88 0.46 4.61 -4.99
C LEU A 88 -0.40 4.17 -6.18
N VAL A 89 -0.10 4.59 -7.40
CA VAL A 89 -0.82 4.15 -8.62
C VAL A 89 -0.78 2.64 -8.73
N GLU A 90 0.40 2.02 -8.62
CA GLU A 90 0.52 0.56 -8.72
C GLU A 90 -0.24 -0.16 -7.58
N ALA A 91 -0.21 0.39 -6.36
CA ALA A 91 -0.92 -0.18 -5.21
C ALA A 91 -2.44 -0.09 -5.38
N VAL A 92 -2.92 1.04 -5.89
CA VAL A 92 -4.33 1.31 -6.17
C VAL A 92 -4.86 0.41 -7.27
N ASP A 93 -4.12 0.22 -8.37
CA ASP A 93 -4.50 -0.68 -9.46
C ASP A 93 -4.70 -2.11 -8.95
N MET A 94 -3.76 -2.59 -8.13
CA MET A 94 -3.86 -3.91 -7.51
C MET A 94 -5.02 -4.00 -6.52
N ALA A 95 -5.24 -2.97 -5.71
CA ALA A 95 -6.36 -2.91 -4.77
C ALA A 95 -7.72 -2.89 -5.49
N TYR A 96 -7.83 -2.13 -6.58
CA TYR A 96 -9.03 -2.10 -7.42
C TYR A 96 -9.32 -3.48 -8.01
N TYR A 97 -8.29 -4.13 -8.58
CA TYR A 97 -8.41 -5.49 -9.10
C TYR A 97 -8.88 -6.49 -8.04
N LEU A 98 -8.25 -6.49 -6.86
CA LEU A 98 -8.67 -7.32 -5.72
C LEU A 98 -10.09 -6.99 -5.27
N GLY A 99 -10.45 -5.71 -5.21
CA GLY A 99 -11.78 -5.26 -4.81
C GLY A 99 -12.87 -5.80 -5.75
N ARG A 100 -12.61 -5.84 -7.06
CA ARG A 100 -13.52 -6.44 -8.05
C ARG A 100 -13.67 -7.94 -7.85
N ILE A 101 -12.56 -8.67 -7.67
CA ILE A 101 -12.59 -10.13 -7.40
C ILE A 101 -13.40 -10.43 -6.13
N LEU A 102 -13.10 -9.73 -5.03
CA LEU A 102 -13.79 -9.94 -3.76
C LEU A 102 -15.27 -9.59 -3.85
N THR A 103 -15.61 -8.54 -4.58
CA THR A 103 -17.00 -8.13 -4.84
C THR A 103 -17.76 -9.24 -5.58
N GLU A 104 -17.14 -9.88 -6.57
CA GLU A 104 -17.72 -11.00 -7.28
C GLU A 104 -17.93 -12.22 -6.36
N ILE A 105 -16.90 -12.60 -5.60
CA ILE A 105 -16.94 -13.76 -4.69
C ILE A 105 -17.99 -13.57 -3.58
N LEU A 106 -17.99 -12.41 -2.92
CA LEU A 106 -18.80 -12.16 -1.73
C LEU A 106 -20.24 -11.75 -2.05
N TYR A 107 -20.45 -11.03 -3.16
CA TYR A 107 -21.75 -10.44 -3.48
C TYR A 107 -22.36 -10.93 -4.79
N ARG A 108 -21.70 -11.84 -5.52
CA ARG A 108 -22.12 -12.28 -6.86
C ARG A 108 -22.33 -11.10 -7.82
N ASN A 109 -21.44 -10.10 -7.71
CA ASN A 109 -21.42 -8.90 -8.55
C ASN A 109 -22.73 -8.08 -8.52
N LYS A 110 -23.41 -8.04 -7.36
CA LYS A 110 -24.51 -7.09 -7.15
C LYS A 110 -23.98 -5.66 -7.22
N SER A 111 -24.44 -4.88 -8.20
CA SER A 111 -23.95 -3.53 -8.51
C SER A 111 -24.00 -2.51 -7.35
N SER A 112 -24.77 -2.81 -6.30
CA SER A 112 -24.89 -1.98 -5.10
C SER A 112 -23.84 -2.27 -4.01
N CYS A 113 -23.00 -3.29 -4.19
CA CYS A 113 -22.00 -3.69 -3.21
C CYS A 113 -20.61 -3.64 -3.85
N ASN A 114 -19.76 -2.71 -3.40
CA ASN A 114 -18.33 -2.69 -3.72
C ASN A 114 -17.56 -2.70 -2.41
N ILE A 115 -16.43 -3.42 -2.39
CA ILE A 115 -15.51 -3.37 -1.26
C ILE A 115 -14.81 -1.99 -1.26
N PRO A 116 -14.98 -1.16 -0.21
CA PRO A 116 -14.32 0.14 -0.13
C PRO A 116 -12.79 0.00 -0.11
N ILE A 117 -12.09 0.97 -0.69
CA ILE A 117 -10.62 1.00 -0.74
C ILE A 117 -10.12 2.26 -0.04
N GLU A 118 -9.34 2.09 1.02
CA GLU A 118 -8.69 3.19 1.73
C GLU A 118 -7.18 3.09 1.56
N CYS A 119 -6.56 4.14 1.03
CA CYS A 119 -5.11 4.22 0.86
C CYS A 119 -4.48 5.07 1.96
N PHE A 120 -3.32 4.64 2.45
CA PHE A 120 -2.54 5.31 3.48
C PHE A 120 -1.16 5.63 2.93
N ILE A 121 -0.81 6.91 2.98
CA ILE A 121 0.45 7.47 2.51
C ILE A 121 1.07 8.36 3.57
N ASP A 122 2.39 8.44 3.63
CA ASP A 122 3.14 9.29 4.56
C ASP A 122 3.63 10.60 3.92
N ASN A 123 3.49 10.73 2.60
CA ASN A 123 3.83 11.97 1.91
C ASN A 123 2.68 12.98 1.88
N LYS A 124 2.89 14.08 2.61
CA LYS A 124 1.92 15.17 2.69
C LYS A 124 1.72 15.89 1.35
N SER A 125 2.78 16.08 0.56
CA SER A 125 2.66 16.72 -0.75
C SER A 125 1.82 15.88 -1.71
N LEU A 126 1.95 14.55 -1.70
CA LEU A 126 1.11 13.65 -2.48
C LEU A 126 -0.35 13.75 -2.04
N TRP A 127 -0.58 13.70 -0.73
CA TRP A 127 -1.91 13.83 -0.15
C TRP A 127 -2.58 15.16 -0.56
N GLU A 128 -1.85 16.28 -0.45
CA GLU A 128 -2.33 17.60 -0.86
C GLU A 128 -2.62 17.65 -2.35
N ASN A 129 -1.73 17.12 -3.20
CA ASN A 129 -1.93 17.12 -4.65
C ASN A 129 -3.12 16.25 -5.06
N ALA A 130 -3.40 15.15 -4.38
CA ALA A 130 -4.57 14.31 -4.63
C ALA A 130 -5.89 15.02 -4.29
N HIS A 131 -5.91 15.87 -3.26
CA HIS A 131 -7.13 16.59 -2.83
C HIS A 131 -7.24 18.02 -3.39
N SER A 132 -6.19 18.56 -3.99
CA SER A 132 -6.18 19.92 -4.52
C SER A 132 -6.71 19.97 -5.96
N THR A 133 -7.30 21.09 -6.35
CA THR A 133 -7.58 21.42 -7.76
C THR A 133 -6.35 21.97 -8.49
N LYS A 134 -5.25 22.24 -7.78
CA LYS A 134 -4.02 22.76 -8.38
C LYS A 134 -3.32 21.68 -9.21
N GLY A 135 -2.85 22.07 -10.39
CA GLY A 135 -2.04 21.22 -11.25
C GLY A 135 -0.62 21.06 -10.71
N VAL A 136 -0.01 19.91 -11.04
CA VAL A 136 1.38 19.62 -10.70
C VAL A 136 2.29 20.16 -11.80
N SER A 137 3.38 20.82 -11.42
CA SER A 137 4.32 21.44 -12.39
C SER A 137 5.01 20.40 -13.28
N GLU A 138 5.26 19.20 -12.76
CA GLU A 138 5.83 18.10 -13.53
C GLU A 138 4.77 17.46 -14.45
N ARG A 139 4.89 17.73 -15.75
CA ARG A 139 3.91 17.29 -16.78
C ARG A 139 3.63 15.79 -16.81
N ARG A 140 4.65 14.94 -16.61
CA ARG A 140 4.48 13.46 -16.61
C ARG A 140 3.71 12.99 -15.38
N LEU A 141 4.05 13.57 -14.22
CA LEU A 141 3.42 13.26 -12.95
C LEU A 141 1.96 13.71 -12.90
N CYS A 142 1.62 14.77 -13.64
CA CYS A 142 0.25 15.27 -13.75
C CYS A 142 -0.73 14.19 -14.22
N ILE A 143 -0.31 13.30 -15.13
CA ILE A 143 -1.15 12.19 -15.62
C ILE A 143 -1.43 11.19 -14.50
N ASP A 144 -0.38 10.78 -13.77
CA ASP A 144 -0.48 9.81 -12.69
C ASP A 144 -1.36 10.35 -11.54
N ILE A 145 -1.23 11.64 -11.20
CA ILE A 145 -2.07 12.30 -10.18
C ILE A 145 -3.51 12.49 -10.67
N ALA A 146 -3.72 12.82 -11.95
CA ALA A 146 -5.06 12.93 -12.53
C ALA A 146 -5.79 11.57 -12.50
N ALA A 147 -5.10 10.47 -12.77
CA ALA A 147 -5.67 9.13 -12.65
C ALA A 147 -6.15 8.84 -11.22
N ILE A 148 -5.32 9.15 -10.21
CA ILE A 148 -5.70 8.99 -8.79
C ILE A 148 -6.95 9.83 -8.46
N LYS A 149 -7.02 11.08 -8.94
CA LYS A 149 -8.18 11.96 -8.73
C LYS A 149 -9.43 11.41 -9.37
N GLU A 150 -9.34 10.94 -10.62
CA GLU A 150 -10.46 10.34 -11.32
C GLU A 150 -11.00 9.11 -10.58
N MET A 151 -10.12 8.27 -10.03
CA MET A 151 -10.53 7.11 -9.23
C MET A 151 -11.23 7.50 -7.92
N LEU A 152 -10.82 8.62 -7.28
CA LEU A 152 -11.52 9.19 -6.13
C LEU A 152 -12.89 9.74 -6.52
N GLU A 153 -12.98 10.49 -7.61
CA GLU A 153 -14.22 11.08 -8.14
C GLU A 153 -15.24 10.00 -8.52
N ARG A 154 -14.78 8.92 -9.16
CA ARG A 154 -15.58 7.75 -9.51
C ARG A 154 -15.91 6.84 -8.32
N LYS A 155 -15.38 7.15 -7.13
CA LYS A 155 -15.52 6.34 -5.90
C LYS A 155 -14.99 4.91 -6.05
N GLU A 156 -14.03 4.72 -6.95
CA GLU A 156 -13.27 3.47 -7.07
C GLU A 156 -12.30 3.32 -5.90
N ILE A 157 -11.74 4.46 -5.45
CA ILE A 157 -11.06 4.60 -4.17
C ILE A 157 -11.99 5.40 -3.25
N SER A 158 -12.14 4.95 -2.01
CA SER A 158 -13.00 5.61 -1.03
C SER A 158 -12.32 6.78 -0.34
N ALA A 159 -11.02 6.67 -0.04
CA ALA A 159 -10.24 7.75 0.56
C ALA A 159 -8.74 7.54 0.40
N ILE A 160 -7.99 8.65 0.37
CA ILE A 160 -6.54 8.69 0.61
C ILE A 160 -6.30 9.42 1.92
N LYS A 161 -5.69 8.75 2.88
CA LYS A 161 -5.42 9.23 4.23
C LYS A 161 -3.92 9.42 4.41
N TRP A 162 -3.56 10.54 5.02
CA TRP A 162 -2.19 10.76 5.45
C TRP A 162 -1.93 10.06 6.79
N VAL A 163 -0.77 9.44 6.94
CA VAL A 163 -0.28 8.82 8.17
C VAL A 163 1.13 9.28 8.48
N GLU A 164 1.50 9.25 9.75
CA GLU A 164 2.89 9.44 10.14
C GLU A 164 3.75 8.27 9.62
N THR A 165 5.00 8.55 9.27
CA THR A 165 5.98 7.54 8.83
C THR A 165 6.15 6.39 9.83
N SER A 166 5.98 6.67 11.14
CA SER A 166 6.01 5.65 12.20
C SER A 166 4.91 4.59 12.08
N HIS A 167 3.86 4.88 11.30
CA HIS A 167 2.72 4.02 11.05
C HIS A 167 2.66 3.51 9.61
N GLN A 168 3.60 3.93 8.76
CA GLN A 168 3.71 3.47 7.39
C GLN A 168 4.24 2.03 7.35
N LEU A 169 3.37 1.08 6.98
CA LEU A 169 3.74 -0.34 6.97
C LEU A 169 4.56 -0.74 5.74
N SER A 170 4.51 0.04 4.66
CA SER A 170 5.28 -0.23 3.44
C SER A 170 6.75 0.20 3.51
N ASP A 171 7.16 0.92 4.57
CA ASP A 171 8.55 1.33 4.79
C ASP A 171 9.53 0.15 4.81
N CYS A 172 9.09 -1.02 5.28
CA CYS A 172 9.92 -2.22 5.29
C CYS A 172 10.21 -2.77 3.88
N PHE A 173 9.45 -2.37 2.86
CA PHE A 173 9.66 -2.77 1.47
C PHE A 173 10.59 -1.83 0.72
N THR A 174 10.71 -0.58 1.16
CA THR A 174 11.38 0.50 0.43
C THR A 174 12.69 0.94 1.08
N LYS A 175 12.79 0.88 2.41
CA LYS A 175 13.91 1.44 3.18
C LYS A 175 14.74 0.34 3.85
N LYS A 176 16.06 0.51 3.88
CA LYS A 176 16.98 -0.43 4.55
C LYS A 176 17.03 -0.14 6.05
N GLY A 177 16.97 -1.20 6.86
CA GLY A 177 17.15 -1.09 8.32
C GLY A 177 15.90 -0.71 9.10
N VAL A 178 14.73 -0.64 8.44
CA VAL A 178 13.45 -0.41 9.12
C VAL A 178 13.07 -1.61 9.98
N HIS A 179 12.55 -1.34 11.17
CA HIS A 179 12.06 -2.37 12.08
C HIS A 179 10.75 -2.98 11.56
N VAL A 180 10.84 -4.22 11.05
CA VAL A 180 9.70 -5.00 10.53
C VAL A 180 8.75 -5.51 11.64
N ARG A 181 9.08 -5.24 12.91
CA ARG A 181 8.38 -5.80 14.09
C ARG A 181 6.88 -5.50 14.07
N LYS A 182 6.49 -4.26 13.77
CA LYS A 182 5.08 -3.85 13.71
C LYS A 182 4.31 -4.65 12.66
N LEU A 183 4.88 -4.78 11.45
CA LEU A 183 4.26 -5.57 10.39
C LEU A 183 4.15 -7.06 10.81
N LEU A 184 5.20 -7.64 11.38
CA LEU A 184 5.17 -9.03 11.83
C LEU A 184 4.14 -9.27 12.95
N GLU A 185 3.99 -8.32 13.88
CA GLU A 185 2.96 -8.37 14.92
C GLU A 185 1.55 -8.30 14.33
N ILE A 186 1.31 -7.45 13.32
CA ILE A 186 0.05 -7.39 12.59
C ILE A 186 -0.23 -8.72 11.87
N LEU A 187 0.78 -9.29 11.19
CA LEU A 187 0.64 -10.56 10.46
C LEU A 187 0.35 -11.74 11.39
N LYS A 188 1.00 -11.80 12.56
CA LYS A 188 0.79 -12.87 13.55
C LYS A 188 -0.51 -12.71 14.33
N SER A 189 -0.82 -11.48 14.74
CA SER A 189 -1.99 -11.21 15.56
C SER A 189 -3.25 -11.08 14.75
N GLY A 190 -3.17 -10.69 13.47
CA GLY A 190 -4.30 -10.33 12.62
C GLY A 190 -4.99 -9.01 13.02
N ASN A 191 -4.35 -8.14 13.82
CA ASN A 191 -4.91 -6.84 14.23
C ASN A 191 -4.13 -5.70 13.57
N LEU A 192 -4.78 -4.93 12.70
CA LEU A 192 -4.11 -3.84 11.97
C LEU A 192 -3.90 -2.58 12.83
N TYR A 193 -4.73 -2.40 13.86
CA TYR A 193 -4.79 -1.18 14.68
C TYR A 193 -4.31 -1.40 16.12
N SER A 194 -3.52 -2.45 16.35
CA SER A 194 -2.85 -2.73 17.64
C SER A 194 -1.69 -1.80 17.92
#